data_AF-A0AAV7I6T5-F1
#
_entry.id   AF-A0AAV7I6T5-F1
#
_cell.length_a   1.000
_cell.length_b   1.000
_cell.length_c   1.000
_cell.angle_alpha   90.00
_cell.angle_beta   90.00
_cell.angle_gamma   90.00
#
_symmetry.space_group_name_H-M   'P 1'
#
loop_
_entity.id
_entity.type
_entity.pdbx_description
1 polymer ?
#
loop_
_entity_poly.entity_id
_entity_poly.type
_entity_poly.pdbx_seq_one_letter_code
_entity_poly.pdbx_strand_id
1 'polypeptide(L)'
;MAGFRLIQNYLSSDSDDDCDNEVFDSKPVADNQSNNNKNLPLPNNLLSWADNKIEQSIIEDNPEKHDGRVRNFKHERGNWATLVYIEYELWDLLQTWMQSSTEAFTDGNLIIENSHISLTRTLIFKFHWIDSFVASMKKICSSVDPFILELNNVRVYCNEQRTRTFLGIECHCLEPSFTYLMESLNKLLAEYQLESFYEEASYHISFFWMLGDREKELKSYVEELNNSLNQVLIKDLDKNYIKVSKLHCKIGNKIYIFTLKS
;
A
#
# COMPACT_ATOMS: atom_id res chain seq x y z
N MET A 1 -16.01 30.58 3.61
CA MET A 1 -15.11 31.75 3.53
C MET A 1 -14.86 32.22 4.96
N ALA A 2 -13.66 32.41 5.51
CA ALA A 2 -12.29 32.26 5.04
C ALA A 2 -11.51 31.66 6.22
N GLY A 3 -10.95 30.47 6.03
CA GLY A 3 -10.10 29.80 7.01
C GLY A 3 -8.64 29.83 6.57
N PHE A 4 -7.73 29.88 7.55
CA PHE A 4 -6.31 29.53 7.43
C PHE A 4 -5.42 30.43 6.54
N ARG A 5 -5.26 31.71 6.90
CA ARG A 5 -4.22 32.58 6.31
C ARG A 5 -3.34 33.33 7.32
N LEU A 6 -2.98 32.70 8.44
CA LEU A 6 -2.12 33.36 9.44
C LEU A 6 -1.02 32.48 10.06
N ILE A 7 -0.53 31.45 9.36
CA ILE A 7 0.62 30.64 9.82
C ILE A 7 1.74 30.66 8.77
N GLN A 8 2.02 31.83 8.18
CA GLN A 8 3.03 31.92 7.12
C GLN A 8 4.19 32.89 7.38
N ASN A 9 4.24 33.65 8.49
CA ASN A 9 5.22 34.75 8.61
C ASN A 9 6.04 34.83 9.91
N TYR A 10 6.08 33.81 10.77
CA TYR A 10 6.91 33.78 11.98
C TYR A 10 7.26 32.31 12.26
N LEU A 11 8.48 31.77 12.17
CA LEU A 11 9.82 32.33 12.30
C LEU A 11 10.80 31.51 11.44
N SER A 12 11.58 32.23 10.62
CA SER A 12 12.89 31.83 10.11
C SER A 12 13.93 32.67 10.86
N SER A 13 15.18 32.19 10.97
CA SER A 13 16.37 32.86 11.54
C SER A 13 16.36 33.03 13.07
N ASP A 14 17.43 32.86 13.84
CA ASP A 14 18.87 32.76 13.57
C ASP A 14 19.61 32.19 14.80
N SER A 15 20.67 31.43 14.51
CA SER A 15 22.04 31.43 15.08
C SER A 15 22.38 31.33 16.59
N ASP A 16 23.52 30.68 16.75
CA ASP A 16 24.37 30.39 17.92
C ASP A 16 24.82 31.64 18.72
N ASP A 17 25.10 31.46 20.02
CA ASP A 17 26.32 31.94 20.69
C ASP A 17 26.41 31.49 22.16
N ASP A 18 27.60 31.02 22.54
CA ASP A 18 28.08 30.62 23.87
C ASP A 18 28.24 31.81 24.84
N CYS A 19 28.02 31.61 26.16
CA CYS A 19 28.92 32.11 27.23
C CYS A 19 28.54 31.66 28.67
N ASP A 20 29.59 31.62 29.49
CA ASP A 20 29.84 30.87 30.73
C ASP A 20 29.24 31.38 32.07
N ASN A 21 29.22 30.44 33.04
CA ASN A 21 29.47 30.53 34.51
C ASN A 21 28.73 31.55 35.39
N GLU A 22 28.04 31.06 36.44
CA GLU A 22 28.55 31.12 37.84
C GLU A 22 27.60 30.41 38.84
N VAL A 23 28.22 29.74 39.81
CA VAL A 23 27.59 29.03 40.94
C VAL A 23 27.42 30.01 42.10
N PHE A 24 26.20 30.17 42.62
CA PHE A 24 26.00 30.66 43.99
C PHE A 24 24.93 29.83 44.71
N ASP A 25 25.38 29.20 45.78
CA ASP A 25 24.62 28.37 46.70
C ASP A 25 24.03 29.29 47.79
N SER A 26 22.70 29.30 47.98
CA SER A 26 22.01 30.00 49.07
C SER A 26 20.60 29.46 49.28
N LYS A 27 20.39 28.62 50.30
CA LYS A 27 19.11 28.50 51.02
C LYS A 27 19.21 29.31 52.32
N PRO A 28 18.12 29.62 53.05
CA PRO A 28 16.67 29.49 52.77
C PRO A 28 15.94 30.85 52.95
N VAL A 29 14.63 30.90 52.69
CA VAL A 29 13.60 31.58 53.52
C VAL A 29 12.27 31.54 52.75
N ALA A 30 11.25 31.00 53.41
CA ALA A 30 9.87 31.08 52.95
C ALA A 30 9.35 32.50 53.23
N ASP A 31 8.93 33.22 52.19
CA ASP A 31 7.80 34.12 52.32
C ASP A 31 7.07 34.35 50.99
N ASN A 32 5.76 34.46 51.11
CA ASN A 32 4.77 34.46 50.04
C ASN A 32 4.88 35.68 49.13
N GLN A 33 5.16 35.50 47.83
CA GLN A 33 4.69 36.43 46.79
C GLN A 33 4.23 35.67 45.53
N SER A 34 2.94 35.88 45.26
CA SER A 34 2.17 35.39 44.13
C SER A 34 2.77 35.82 42.79
N ASN A 35 3.37 34.88 42.05
CA ASN A 35 3.62 35.06 40.62
C ASN A 35 2.49 34.42 39.82
N ASN A 36 1.68 35.30 39.22
CA ASN A 36 0.66 34.99 38.23
C ASN A 36 1.29 34.36 36.98
N ASN A 37 1.58 33.06 37.03
CA ASN A 37 1.68 32.26 35.81
C ASN A 37 0.25 32.12 35.25
N LYS A 38 -0.15 33.10 34.42
CA LYS A 38 -1.33 32.97 33.56
C LYS A 38 -1.03 31.93 32.49
N ASN A 39 -0.99 30.66 32.89
CA ASN A 39 -1.21 29.56 31.98
C ASN A 39 -2.58 29.79 31.34
N LEU A 40 -2.60 29.86 30.01
CA LEU A 40 -3.87 29.90 29.28
C LEU A 40 -4.69 28.69 29.74
N PRO A 41 -5.95 28.87 30.15
CA PRO A 41 -6.78 27.75 30.55
C PRO A 41 -6.88 26.80 29.36
N LEU A 42 -6.57 25.53 29.60
CA LEU A 42 -6.76 24.48 28.60
C LEU A 42 -8.20 24.58 28.10
N PRO A 43 -8.41 24.72 26.79
CA PRO A 43 -9.75 24.75 26.23
C PRO A 43 -10.53 23.52 26.73
N ASN A 44 -11.79 23.69 27.17
CA ASN A 44 -12.56 22.60 27.80
C ASN A 44 -12.70 21.35 26.90
N ASN A 45 -12.59 21.53 25.58
CA ASN A 45 -12.52 20.49 24.54
C ASN A 45 -11.23 19.65 24.55
N LEU A 46 -10.16 20.13 25.20
CA LEU A 46 -8.89 19.41 25.39
C LEU A 46 -8.86 18.64 26.72
N LEU A 47 -9.60 19.10 27.74
CA LEU A 47 -9.78 18.37 29.01
C LEU A 47 -10.55 17.05 28.79
N SER A 48 -11.54 17.05 27.90
CA SER A 48 -12.21 15.82 27.48
C SER A 48 -11.29 14.80 26.79
N TRP A 49 -10.11 15.21 26.32
CA TRP A 49 -9.09 14.28 25.79
C TRP A 49 -8.11 13.78 26.85
N ALA A 50 -7.98 14.47 27.99
CA ALA A 50 -7.13 14.05 29.09
C ALA A 50 -7.86 13.05 30.02
N ASP A 51 -9.16 13.26 30.24
CA ASP A 51 -10.01 12.37 31.06
C ASP A 51 -10.46 11.12 30.29
N ASN A 52 -10.54 11.21 28.96
CA ASN A 52 -10.38 10.05 28.13
C ASN A 52 -8.90 9.64 28.22
N LYS A 53 -8.53 8.89 29.28
CA LYS A 53 -7.55 7.82 29.09
C LYS A 53 -7.92 7.23 27.75
N ILE A 54 -7.06 7.42 26.76
CA ILE A 54 -7.25 6.88 25.43
C ILE A 54 -7.53 5.41 25.73
N GLU A 55 -8.80 5.02 25.72
CA GLU A 55 -9.20 3.71 25.31
C GLU A 55 -8.53 3.67 23.95
N GLN A 56 -7.31 3.12 23.96
CA GLN A 56 -6.70 2.59 22.78
C GLN A 56 -7.78 1.63 22.37
N SER A 57 -8.72 2.09 21.53
CA SER A 57 -9.67 1.24 20.88
C SER A 57 -8.74 0.40 20.04
N ILE A 58 -8.28 -0.70 20.63
CA ILE A 58 -7.70 -1.81 19.94
C ILE A 58 -8.85 -2.16 19.02
N ILE A 59 -8.80 -1.63 17.80
CA ILE A 59 -9.67 -2.10 16.74
C ILE A 59 -9.19 -3.52 16.54
N GLU A 60 -9.79 -4.45 17.29
CA GLU A 60 -9.53 -5.87 17.13
C GLU A 60 -9.97 -6.23 15.72
N ASP A 61 -9.02 -6.74 14.94
CA ASP A 61 -9.27 -7.19 13.57
C ASP A 61 -10.14 -8.44 13.66
N ASN A 62 -11.45 -8.30 13.44
CA ASN A 62 -12.35 -9.44 13.38
C ASN A 62 -12.21 -10.11 11.99
N PRO A 63 -11.65 -11.33 11.90
CA PRO A 63 -11.46 -12.01 10.63
C PRO A 63 -12.77 -12.25 9.87
N GLU A 64 -13.90 -12.42 10.57
CA GLU A 64 -15.23 -12.64 9.96
C GLU A 64 -15.68 -11.46 9.08
N LYS A 65 -15.17 -10.24 9.33
CA LYS A 65 -15.48 -9.06 8.51
C LYS A 65 -14.65 -8.98 7.22
N HIS A 66 -13.75 -9.93 7.03
CA HIS A 66 -12.79 -9.96 5.92
C HIS A 66 -12.61 -11.39 5.40
N ASP A 67 -13.68 -12.19 5.40
CA ASP A 67 -13.70 -13.59 4.91
C ASP A 67 -12.65 -14.49 5.58
N GLY A 68 -12.39 -14.28 6.86
CA GLY A 68 -11.36 -14.96 7.63
C GLY A 68 -9.96 -14.36 7.47
N ARG A 69 -9.81 -13.17 6.87
CA ARG A 69 -8.51 -12.48 6.78
C ARG A 69 -8.02 -12.01 8.12
N VAL A 70 -6.87 -12.53 8.50
CA VAL A 70 -6.01 -11.95 9.53
C VAL A 70 -5.06 -10.96 8.87
N ARG A 71 -5.03 -9.72 9.35
CA ARG A 71 -4.05 -8.71 8.92
C ARG A 71 -2.66 -9.07 9.43
N ASN A 72 -1.65 -8.88 8.58
CA ASN A 72 -0.25 -9.05 8.97
C ASN A 72 0.22 -8.00 9.99
N PHE A 73 -0.39 -6.82 10.01
CA PHE A 73 0.00 -5.72 10.89
C PHE A 73 -1.23 -5.09 11.55
N LYS A 74 -1.11 -4.77 12.84
CA LYS A 74 -2.12 -4.01 13.58
C LYS A 74 -2.18 -2.58 13.03
N HIS A 75 -3.37 -2.01 12.94
CA HIS A 75 -3.48 -0.59 12.60
C HIS A 75 -2.88 0.26 13.73
N GLU A 76 -1.80 0.98 13.42
CA GLU A 76 -1.21 1.98 14.29
C GLU A 76 -1.50 3.37 13.70
N ARG A 77 -1.85 4.32 14.57
CA ARG A 77 -2.19 5.68 14.15
C ARG A 77 -0.94 6.33 13.53
N GLY A 78 -1.00 6.62 12.24
CA GLY A 78 0.12 7.19 11.47
C GLY A 78 0.73 6.24 10.43
N ASN A 79 0.37 4.95 10.47
CA ASN A 79 0.79 3.93 9.51
C ASN A 79 -0.28 3.73 8.43
N TRP A 80 0.09 3.96 7.17
CA TRP A 80 -0.79 3.88 6.01
C TRP A 80 -0.35 2.74 5.10
N ALA A 81 -1.16 1.67 5.05
CA ALA A 81 -0.94 0.57 4.12
C ALA A 81 -0.94 1.09 2.68
N THR A 82 0.14 0.83 1.96
CA THR A 82 0.41 1.38 0.64
C THR A 82 0.72 0.28 -0.36
N LEU A 83 0.12 0.36 -1.55
CA LEU A 83 0.34 -0.58 -2.64
C LEU A 83 0.37 0.17 -3.97
N VAL A 84 1.42 -0.03 -4.76
CA VAL A 84 1.46 0.40 -6.17
C VAL A 84 1.11 -0.79 -7.05
N TYR A 85 0.20 -0.59 -8.00
CA TYR A 85 -0.31 -1.65 -8.85
C TYR A 85 -0.77 -1.13 -10.21
N ILE A 86 -0.95 -2.04 -11.16
CA ILE A 86 -1.64 -1.81 -12.42
C ILE A 86 -3.05 -2.35 -12.26
N GLU A 87 -4.05 -1.53 -12.54
CA GLU A 87 -5.45 -1.98 -12.53
C GLU A 87 -5.71 -2.82 -13.77
N TYR A 88 -6.41 -3.94 -13.58
CA TYR A 88 -6.78 -4.84 -14.66
C TYR A 88 -8.29 -4.94 -14.77
N GLU A 89 -8.81 -4.58 -15.94
CA GLU A 89 -10.23 -4.73 -16.26
C GLU A 89 -10.46 -6.12 -16.85
N LEU A 90 -11.25 -6.94 -16.14
CA LEU A 90 -11.65 -8.25 -16.60
C LEU A 90 -12.62 -8.14 -17.78
N TRP A 91 -12.46 -9.05 -18.74
CA TRP A 91 -13.39 -9.21 -19.86
C TRP A 91 -14.26 -10.44 -19.65
N ASP A 92 -15.48 -10.41 -20.17
CA ASP A 92 -16.57 -11.34 -19.83
C ASP A 92 -16.17 -12.82 -19.88
N LEU A 93 -15.44 -13.22 -20.93
CA LEU A 93 -15.04 -14.61 -21.11
C LEU A 93 -14.01 -15.04 -20.08
N LEU A 94 -13.03 -14.18 -19.77
CA LEU A 94 -12.03 -14.47 -18.74
C LEU A 94 -12.66 -14.51 -17.36
N GLN A 95 -13.57 -13.60 -17.06
CA GLN A 95 -14.32 -13.61 -15.80
C GLN A 95 -15.16 -14.89 -15.64
N THR A 96 -15.87 -15.30 -16.69
CA THR A 96 -16.65 -16.55 -16.70
C THR A 96 -15.75 -17.77 -16.52
N TRP A 97 -14.57 -17.77 -17.14
CA TRP A 97 -13.57 -18.82 -16.93
C TRP A 97 -13.03 -18.84 -15.50
N MET A 98 -12.71 -17.68 -14.91
CA MET A 98 -12.24 -17.60 -13.51
C MET A 98 -13.29 -18.16 -12.53
N GLN A 99 -14.57 -17.86 -12.77
CA GLN A 99 -15.69 -18.42 -12.00
C GLN A 99 -15.75 -19.94 -12.14
N SER A 100 -15.96 -20.44 -13.36
CA SER A 100 -16.12 -21.87 -13.62
C SER A 100 -14.91 -22.72 -13.23
N SER A 101 -13.70 -22.22 -13.44
CA SER A 101 -12.46 -22.92 -13.08
C SER A 101 -12.23 -23.05 -11.57
N THR A 102 -12.99 -22.32 -10.75
CA THR A 102 -12.84 -22.33 -9.29
C THR A 102 -14.08 -22.85 -8.56
N GLU A 103 -15.17 -23.17 -9.27
CA GLU A 103 -16.41 -23.71 -8.71
C GLU A 103 -16.21 -25.00 -7.91
N ALA A 104 -15.20 -25.80 -8.25
CA ALA A 104 -14.88 -27.04 -7.53
C ALA A 104 -14.30 -26.80 -6.13
N PHE A 105 -13.81 -25.59 -5.83
CA PHE A 105 -13.20 -25.26 -4.55
C PHE A 105 -14.23 -24.61 -3.61
N THR A 106 -14.74 -25.36 -2.64
CA THR A 106 -15.81 -24.89 -1.72
C THR A 106 -15.31 -23.91 -0.67
N ASP A 107 -14.02 -23.93 -0.35
CA ASP A 107 -13.44 -23.23 0.81
C ASP A 107 -12.62 -21.99 0.41
N GLY A 108 -12.80 -21.50 -0.81
CA GLY A 108 -12.09 -20.34 -1.31
C GLY A 108 -12.97 -19.24 -1.86
N ASN A 109 -12.33 -18.12 -2.18
CA ASN A 109 -12.97 -16.89 -2.55
C ASN A 109 -12.42 -16.39 -3.89
N LEU A 110 -13.34 -16.06 -4.79
CA LEU A 110 -13.02 -15.50 -6.09
C LEU A 110 -12.67 -14.00 -5.96
N ILE A 111 -11.73 -13.54 -6.79
CA ILE A 111 -11.28 -12.15 -6.87
C ILE A 111 -11.64 -11.63 -8.26
N ILE A 112 -12.81 -11.02 -8.37
CA ILE A 112 -13.26 -10.36 -9.60
C ILE A 112 -13.18 -8.84 -9.45
N GLU A 113 -13.57 -8.32 -8.31
CA GLU A 113 -13.54 -6.89 -8.07
C GLU A 113 -12.11 -6.42 -7.77
N ASN A 114 -11.73 -5.28 -8.34
CA ASN A 114 -10.42 -4.67 -8.15
C ASN A 114 -9.25 -5.59 -8.55
N SER A 115 -9.40 -6.38 -9.62
CA SER A 115 -8.30 -7.14 -10.20
C SER A 115 -7.13 -6.22 -10.55
N HIS A 116 -5.93 -6.65 -10.20
CA HIS A 116 -4.73 -5.83 -10.34
C HIS A 116 -3.47 -6.68 -10.42
N ILE A 117 -2.40 -6.05 -10.88
CA ILE A 117 -1.03 -6.58 -10.89
C ILE A 117 -0.21 -5.74 -9.93
N SER A 118 0.27 -6.36 -8.86
CA SER A 118 1.08 -5.66 -7.85
C SER A 118 2.48 -5.35 -8.38
N LEU A 119 2.93 -4.11 -8.18
CA LEU A 119 4.30 -3.66 -8.50
C LEU A 119 5.15 -3.44 -7.24
N THR A 120 4.52 -3.45 -6.06
CA THR A 120 5.21 -3.38 -4.77
C THR A 120 4.67 -4.44 -3.83
N ARG A 121 5.41 -4.70 -2.75
CA ARG A 121 4.83 -5.33 -1.55
C ARG A 121 3.76 -4.39 -0.95
N THR A 122 3.04 -4.88 0.06
CA THR A 122 2.26 -3.98 0.91
C THR A 122 3.23 -3.22 1.82
N LEU A 123 3.36 -1.92 1.59
CA LEU A 123 4.27 -1.03 2.30
C LEU A 123 3.55 -0.31 3.44
N ILE A 124 4.29 0.16 4.42
CA ILE A 124 3.76 0.97 5.52
C ILE A 124 4.32 2.38 5.43
N PHE A 125 3.46 3.34 5.08
CA PHE A 125 3.86 4.73 4.91
C PHE A 125 3.54 5.56 6.14
N LYS A 126 4.44 6.49 6.46
CA LYS A 126 4.15 7.58 7.41
C LYS A 126 3.43 8.70 6.67
N PHE A 127 2.50 9.36 7.36
CA PHE A 127 1.67 10.42 6.76
C PHE A 127 2.51 11.52 6.07
N HIS A 128 3.61 11.96 6.68
CA HIS A 128 4.46 13.03 6.15
C HIS A 128 5.24 12.66 4.89
N TRP A 129 5.32 11.37 4.51
CA TRP A 129 5.97 10.92 3.27
C TRP A 129 5.05 10.93 2.05
N ILE A 130 3.73 11.00 2.26
CA ILE A 130 2.74 10.76 1.20
C ILE A 130 2.92 11.78 0.06
N ASP A 131 2.98 13.08 0.38
CA ASP A 131 3.01 14.12 -0.64
C ASP A 131 4.31 14.10 -1.45
N SER A 132 5.46 13.90 -0.80
CA SER A 132 6.75 13.78 -1.48
C SER A 132 6.82 12.53 -2.35
N PHE A 133 6.30 11.40 -1.87
CA PHE A 133 6.27 10.16 -2.64
C PHE A 133 5.38 10.28 -3.87
N VAL A 134 4.17 10.83 -3.73
CA VAL A 134 3.25 11.05 -4.85
C VAL A 134 3.89 11.97 -5.90
N ALA A 135 4.59 13.03 -5.48
CA ALA A 135 5.32 13.90 -6.41
C ALA A 135 6.43 13.15 -7.16
N SER A 136 7.23 12.33 -6.46
CA SER A 136 8.28 11.51 -7.09
C SER A 136 7.71 10.46 -8.04
N MET A 137 6.65 9.75 -7.65
CA MET A 137 5.93 8.80 -8.51
C MET A 137 5.45 9.46 -9.79
N LYS A 138 4.86 10.66 -9.69
CA LYS A 138 4.41 11.43 -10.86
C LYS A 138 5.57 11.75 -11.80
N LYS A 139 6.73 12.13 -11.25
CA LYS A 139 7.94 12.42 -12.04
C LYS A 139 8.45 11.18 -12.76
N ILE A 140 8.55 10.04 -12.06
CA ILE A 140 8.96 8.75 -12.66
C ILE A 140 8.00 8.37 -13.79
N CYS A 141 6.69 8.33 -13.53
CA CYS A 141 5.70 7.93 -14.52
C CYS A 141 5.72 8.83 -15.77
N SER A 142 5.94 10.14 -15.61
CA SER A 142 6.02 11.08 -16.74
C SER A 142 7.25 10.84 -17.64
N SER A 143 8.23 10.05 -17.18
CA SER A 143 9.44 9.68 -17.92
C SER A 143 9.43 8.26 -18.50
N VAL A 144 8.42 7.47 -18.17
CA VAL A 144 8.28 6.06 -18.58
C VAL A 144 7.30 6.01 -19.75
N ASP A 145 7.72 5.43 -20.88
CA ASP A 145 6.81 5.18 -22.02
C ASP A 145 5.78 4.09 -21.66
N PRO A 146 4.56 4.14 -22.22
CA PRO A 146 3.57 3.07 -22.06
C PRO A 146 4.13 1.73 -22.53
N PHE A 147 3.70 0.64 -21.91
CA PHE A 147 4.18 -0.71 -22.20
C PHE A 147 3.04 -1.72 -22.23
N ILE A 148 3.32 -2.91 -22.74
CA ILE A 148 2.36 -4.00 -22.87
C ILE A 148 2.79 -5.17 -21.97
N LEU A 149 1.83 -5.68 -21.19
CA LEU A 149 1.97 -6.95 -20.49
C LEU A 149 1.24 -8.05 -21.26
N GLU A 150 1.78 -9.26 -21.26
CA GLU A 150 1.15 -10.44 -21.83
C GLU A 150 0.67 -11.37 -20.71
N LEU A 151 -0.58 -11.83 -20.80
CA LEU A 151 -1.11 -12.90 -19.98
C LEU A 151 -0.46 -14.22 -20.36
N ASN A 152 -0.02 -14.98 -19.37
CA ASN A 152 0.61 -16.27 -19.55
C ASN A 152 -0.12 -17.35 -18.72
N ASN A 153 0.62 -18.17 -17.99
CA ASN A 153 0.09 -19.34 -17.30
C ASN A 153 -0.51 -19.00 -15.94
N VAL A 154 -1.50 -19.80 -15.53
CA VAL A 154 -1.90 -19.94 -14.14
C VAL A 154 -0.74 -20.48 -13.31
N ARG A 155 -0.50 -19.84 -12.18
CA ARG A 155 0.43 -20.27 -11.14
C ARG A 155 -0.22 -20.18 -9.76
N VAL A 156 0.37 -20.94 -8.83
CA VAL A 156 0.00 -20.90 -7.42
C VAL A 156 0.96 -20.00 -6.67
N TYR A 157 0.42 -19.08 -5.87
CA TYR A 157 1.18 -18.14 -5.07
C TYR A 157 0.81 -18.31 -3.59
N CYS A 158 1.77 -18.10 -2.71
CA CYS A 158 1.51 -18.01 -1.27
C CYS A 158 1.92 -16.63 -0.79
N ASN A 159 1.18 -16.08 0.19
CA ASN A 159 1.72 -14.93 0.91
C ASN A 159 2.95 -15.35 1.73
N GLU A 160 3.73 -14.36 2.17
CA GLU A 160 5.00 -14.58 2.87
C GLU A 160 4.86 -15.46 4.12
N GLN A 161 3.76 -15.32 4.86
CA GLN A 161 3.48 -16.11 6.07
C GLN A 161 2.83 -17.47 5.77
N ARG A 162 2.55 -17.78 4.50
CA ARG A 162 1.83 -18.98 4.03
C ARG A 162 0.49 -19.21 4.74
N THR A 163 -0.14 -18.14 5.18
CA THR A 163 -1.50 -18.16 5.75
C THR A 163 -2.58 -18.04 4.69
N ARG A 164 -2.19 -17.79 3.44
CA ARG A 164 -3.06 -17.68 2.27
C ARG A 164 -2.37 -18.22 1.04
N THR A 165 -3.15 -18.93 0.23
CA THR A 165 -2.73 -19.43 -1.08
C THR A 165 -3.64 -18.84 -2.14
N PHE A 166 -3.08 -18.45 -3.28
CA PHE A 166 -3.75 -17.78 -4.38
C PHE A 166 -3.54 -18.55 -5.68
N LEU A 167 -4.55 -18.54 -6.55
CA LEU A 167 -4.36 -18.76 -7.97
C LEU A 167 -4.24 -17.40 -8.66
N GLY A 168 -3.24 -17.26 -9.51
CA GLY A 168 -3.03 -16.06 -10.29
C GLY A 168 -2.64 -16.39 -11.73
N ILE A 169 -3.04 -15.53 -12.66
CA ILE A 169 -2.56 -15.56 -14.04
C ILE A 169 -1.27 -14.76 -14.09
N GLU A 170 -0.17 -15.43 -14.38
CA GLU A 170 1.13 -14.79 -14.54
C GLU A 170 1.11 -13.82 -15.72
N CYS A 171 1.79 -12.70 -15.56
CA CYS A 171 1.95 -11.68 -16.59
C CYS A 171 3.45 -11.47 -16.88
N HIS A 172 3.80 -11.34 -18.15
CA HIS A 172 5.17 -11.04 -18.57
C HIS A 172 5.26 -9.68 -19.28
N CYS A 173 6.36 -8.98 -19.02
CA CYS A 173 6.77 -7.80 -19.77
C CYS A 173 8.23 -7.94 -20.15
N LEU A 174 8.55 -7.75 -21.42
CA LEU A 174 9.91 -7.71 -21.91
C LEU A 174 10.33 -6.31 -22.38
N GLU A 175 9.45 -5.32 -22.19
CA GLU A 175 9.72 -3.96 -22.63
C GLU A 175 10.70 -3.23 -21.69
N PRO A 176 11.73 -2.55 -22.23
CA PRO A 176 12.70 -1.81 -21.42
C PRO A 176 12.09 -0.72 -20.53
N SER A 177 10.97 -0.13 -20.95
CA SER A 177 10.20 0.87 -20.19
C SER A 177 9.68 0.31 -18.87
N PHE A 178 9.23 -0.95 -18.85
CA PHE A 178 8.80 -1.63 -17.64
C PHE A 178 9.97 -1.93 -16.70
N THR A 179 11.10 -2.41 -17.24
CA THR A 179 12.32 -2.61 -16.44
C THR A 179 12.78 -1.31 -15.79
N TYR A 180 12.84 -0.23 -16.58
CA TYR A 180 13.19 1.11 -16.08
C TYR A 180 12.22 1.60 -15.00
N LEU A 181 10.91 1.37 -15.18
CA LEU A 181 9.91 1.70 -14.17
C LEU A 181 10.17 0.95 -12.86
N MET A 182 10.39 -0.37 -12.92
CA MET A 182 10.60 -1.19 -11.73
C MET A 182 11.90 -0.84 -11.00
N GLU A 183 12.99 -0.58 -11.72
CA GLU A 183 14.24 -0.09 -11.14
C GLU A 183 14.06 1.28 -10.48
N SER A 184 13.37 2.21 -11.15
CA SER A 184 13.09 3.54 -10.62
C SER A 184 12.20 3.50 -9.39
N LEU A 185 11.20 2.61 -9.39
CA LEU A 185 10.30 2.39 -8.25
C LEU A 185 11.06 1.81 -7.06
N ASN A 186 11.87 0.76 -7.27
CA ASN A 186 12.69 0.17 -6.21
C ASN A 186 13.68 1.19 -5.62
N LYS A 187 14.30 2.03 -6.47
CA LYS A 187 15.17 3.12 -6.01
C LYS A 187 14.39 4.14 -5.16
N LEU A 188 13.20 4.53 -5.60
CA LEU A 188 12.34 5.43 -4.84
C LEU A 188 11.98 4.82 -3.48
N LEU A 189 11.61 3.54 -3.42
CA LEU A 189 11.32 2.86 -2.15
C LEU A 189 12.51 2.86 -1.20
N ALA A 190 13.73 2.66 -1.71
CA ALA A 190 14.95 2.72 -0.92
C ALA A 190 15.20 4.10 -0.28
N GLU A 191 14.82 5.20 -0.95
CA GLU A 191 14.90 6.56 -0.38
C GLU A 191 14.05 6.71 0.89
N TYR A 192 12.97 5.93 1.02
CA TYR A 192 12.10 5.88 2.20
C TYR A 192 12.45 4.73 3.16
N GLN A 193 13.57 4.03 2.94
CA GLN A 193 13.97 2.84 3.69
C GLN A 193 12.90 1.73 3.67
N LEU A 194 12.17 1.63 2.56
CA LEU A 194 11.16 0.61 2.33
C LEU A 194 11.74 -0.54 1.50
N GLU A 195 11.18 -1.73 1.69
CA GLU A 195 11.60 -2.91 0.94
C GLU A 195 11.33 -2.76 -0.55
N SER A 196 12.28 -3.20 -1.37
CA SER A 196 12.08 -3.38 -2.81
C SER A 196 11.07 -4.49 -3.10
N PHE A 197 10.66 -4.59 -4.36
CA PHE A 197 9.90 -5.74 -4.81
C PHE A 197 10.70 -7.06 -4.69
N TYR A 198 10.02 -8.19 -4.84
CA TYR A 198 10.61 -9.52 -4.73
C TYR A 198 11.78 -9.71 -5.71
N GLU A 199 12.88 -10.35 -5.28
CA GLU A 199 14.05 -10.61 -6.12
C GLU A 199 13.67 -11.47 -7.34
N GLU A 200 12.94 -12.57 -7.11
CA GLU A 200 12.28 -13.36 -8.15
C GLU A 200 10.87 -12.84 -8.39
N ALA A 201 10.77 -11.64 -8.98
CA ALA A 201 9.49 -10.99 -9.24
C ALA A 201 8.62 -11.82 -10.21
N SER A 202 7.43 -12.21 -9.75
CA SER A 202 6.38 -12.78 -10.60
C SER A 202 5.15 -11.89 -10.54
N TYR A 203 4.93 -11.14 -11.62
CA TYR A 203 3.76 -10.29 -11.78
C TYR A 203 2.57 -11.15 -12.17
N HIS A 204 1.43 -10.94 -11.54
CA HIS A 204 0.26 -11.77 -11.77
C HIS A 204 -1.03 -11.05 -11.40
N ILE A 205 -2.12 -11.52 -11.98
CA ILE A 205 -3.49 -11.16 -11.60
C ILE A 205 -4.04 -12.29 -10.74
N SER A 206 -4.14 -12.07 -9.44
CA SER A 206 -4.79 -13.02 -8.53
C SER A 206 -6.29 -13.03 -8.80
N PHE A 207 -6.85 -14.23 -9.03
CA PHE A 207 -8.28 -14.39 -9.31
C PHE A 207 -9.00 -15.28 -8.30
N PHE A 208 -8.26 -15.99 -7.43
CA PHE A 208 -8.85 -16.84 -6.40
C PHE A 208 -7.90 -16.99 -5.22
N TRP A 209 -8.44 -17.15 -4.01
CA TRP A 209 -7.63 -17.38 -2.81
C TRP A 209 -8.31 -18.25 -1.77
N MET A 210 -7.49 -18.94 -0.97
CA MET A 210 -7.90 -19.80 0.15
C MET A 210 -7.08 -19.53 1.40
N LEU A 211 -7.63 -19.91 2.55
CA LEU A 211 -6.93 -19.87 3.83
C LEU A 211 -5.95 -21.04 3.97
N GLY A 212 -4.82 -20.73 4.59
CA GLY A 212 -3.72 -21.66 4.85
C GLY A 212 -2.84 -21.92 3.63
N ASP A 213 -1.90 -22.84 3.83
CA ASP A 213 -0.99 -23.33 2.81
C ASP A 213 -1.62 -24.49 2.04
N ARG A 214 -2.14 -24.19 0.86
CA ARG A 214 -2.80 -25.10 -0.07
C ARG A 214 -2.01 -25.27 -1.36
N GLU A 215 -0.71 -24.93 -1.32
CA GLU A 215 0.11 -24.87 -2.53
C GLU A 215 0.17 -26.22 -3.25
N LYS A 216 0.39 -27.31 -2.50
CA LYS A 216 0.45 -28.67 -3.06
C LYS A 216 -0.88 -29.12 -3.67
N GLU A 217 -1.97 -28.76 -3.02
CA GLU A 217 -3.33 -29.09 -3.45
C GLU A 217 -3.67 -28.36 -4.75
N LEU A 218 -3.46 -27.04 -4.80
CA LEU A 218 -3.76 -26.27 -6.01
C LEU A 218 -2.82 -26.59 -7.18
N LYS A 219 -1.56 -26.96 -6.90
CA LYS A 219 -0.60 -27.34 -7.95
C LYS A 219 -1.06 -28.53 -8.79
N SER A 220 -1.87 -29.45 -8.25
CA SER A 220 -2.37 -30.58 -9.05
C SER A 220 -3.38 -30.17 -10.11
N TYR A 221 -4.01 -28.99 -9.99
CA TYR A 221 -4.99 -28.48 -10.95
C TYR A 221 -4.38 -27.53 -11.98
N VAL A 222 -3.15 -27.05 -11.77
CA VAL A 222 -2.52 -26.02 -12.63
C VAL A 222 -2.45 -26.42 -14.10
N GLU A 223 -2.14 -27.69 -14.40
CA GLU A 223 -2.06 -28.16 -15.79
C GLU A 223 -3.42 -28.08 -16.50
N GLU A 224 -4.49 -28.55 -15.84
CA GLU A 224 -5.86 -28.47 -16.36
C GLU A 224 -6.34 -27.01 -16.51
N LEU A 225 -6.03 -26.18 -15.51
CA LEU A 225 -6.32 -24.75 -15.54
C LEU A 225 -5.60 -24.05 -16.70
N ASN A 226 -4.34 -24.37 -16.96
CA ASN A 226 -3.61 -23.82 -18.10
C ASN A 226 -4.17 -24.28 -19.44
N ASN A 227 -4.55 -25.55 -19.56
CA ASN A 227 -5.17 -26.07 -20.78
C ASN A 227 -6.49 -25.35 -21.09
N SER A 228 -7.33 -25.12 -20.07
CA SER A 228 -8.60 -24.39 -20.24
C SER A 228 -8.39 -22.88 -20.45
N LEU A 229 -7.43 -22.25 -19.77
CA LEU A 229 -7.07 -20.84 -19.97
C LEU A 229 -6.60 -20.61 -21.41
N ASN A 230 -5.74 -21.47 -21.94
CA ASN A 230 -5.26 -21.36 -23.32
C ASN A 230 -6.42 -21.40 -24.33
N GLN A 231 -7.45 -22.21 -24.09
CA GLN A 231 -8.66 -22.21 -24.95
C GLN A 231 -9.44 -20.90 -24.88
N VAL A 232 -9.40 -20.19 -23.75
CA VAL A 232 -10.00 -18.86 -23.60
C VAL A 232 -9.17 -17.80 -24.31
N LEU A 233 -7.85 -17.80 -24.10
CA LEU A 233 -6.92 -16.83 -24.68
C LEU A 233 -6.82 -16.91 -26.21
N ILE A 234 -7.00 -18.11 -26.80
CA ILE A 234 -6.99 -18.29 -28.27
C ILE A 234 -8.24 -17.69 -28.94
N LYS A 235 -9.35 -17.53 -28.19
CA LYS A 235 -10.60 -16.97 -28.75
C LYS A 235 -10.51 -15.47 -29.03
N ASP A 236 -9.65 -14.75 -28.32
CA ASP A 236 -9.41 -13.32 -28.52
C ASP A 236 -7.95 -12.98 -28.19
N LEU A 237 -7.07 -13.10 -29.20
CA LEU A 237 -5.63 -12.91 -29.03
C LEU A 237 -5.25 -11.49 -28.61
N ASP A 238 -6.03 -10.48 -29.02
CA ASP A 238 -5.75 -9.09 -28.67
C ASP A 238 -5.98 -8.85 -27.16
N LYS A 239 -6.88 -9.60 -26.54
CA LYS A 239 -7.17 -9.53 -25.08
C LYS A 239 -6.12 -10.22 -24.22
N ASN A 240 -5.18 -10.94 -24.81
CA ASN A 240 -4.03 -11.51 -24.10
C ASN A 240 -3.03 -10.43 -23.70
N TYR A 241 -3.13 -9.24 -24.31
CA TYR A 241 -2.23 -8.13 -24.09
C TYR A 241 -2.91 -7.01 -23.30
N ILE A 242 -2.24 -6.53 -22.26
CA ILE A 242 -2.68 -5.45 -21.39
C ILE A 242 -1.84 -4.22 -21.71
N LYS A 243 -2.46 -3.25 -22.38
CA LYS A 243 -1.81 -1.95 -22.62
C LYS A 243 -1.82 -1.12 -21.34
N VAL A 244 -0.64 -0.88 -20.78
CA VAL A 244 -0.46 -0.11 -19.56
C VAL A 244 -0.09 1.32 -19.90
N SER A 245 -0.96 2.25 -19.51
CA SER A 245 -0.75 3.69 -19.64
C SER A 245 -0.88 4.44 -18.31
N LYS A 246 -1.27 3.73 -17.25
CA LYS A 246 -1.51 4.29 -15.92
C LYS A 246 -1.08 3.32 -14.83
N LEU A 247 -0.57 3.87 -13.74
CA LEU A 247 -0.32 3.16 -12.49
C LEU A 247 -1.24 3.70 -11.40
N HIS A 248 -1.58 2.83 -10.46
CA HIS A 248 -2.39 3.16 -9.30
C HIS A 248 -1.55 3.01 -8.04
N CYS A 249 -1.73 3.92 -7.08
CA CYS A 249 -1.18 3.79 -5.75
C CYS A 249 -2.29 3.97 -4.72
N LYS A 250 -2.61 2.90 -4.00
CA LYS A 250 -3.54 2.95 -2.89
C LYS A 250 -2.75 3.24 -1.62
N ILE A 251 -3.09 4.32 -0.92
CA ILE A 251 -2.51 4.71 0.38
C ILE A 251 -3.65 4.84 1.38
N GLY A 252 -3.80 3.82 2.23
CA GLY A 252 -4.98 3.65 3.09
C GLY A 252 -6.27 3.60 2.29
N ASN A 253 -7.12 4.62 2.45
CA ASN A 253 -8.40 4.76 1.75
C ASN A 253 -8.35 5.68 0.53
N LYS A 254 -7.19 6.25 0.20
CA LYS A 254 -7.02 7.10 -0.99
C LYS A 254 -6.38 6.31 -2.12
N ILE A 255 -6.77 6.62 -3.36
CA ILE A 255 -6.17 6.08 -4.58
C ILE A 255 -5.62 7.25 -5.38
N TYR A 256 -4.35 7.16 -5.75
CA TYR A 256 -3.66 8.09 -6.64
C TYR A 256 -3.44 7.40 -7.99
N ILE A 257 -3.64 8.14 -9.07
CA ILE A 257 -3.50 7.63 -10.44
C ILE A 257 -2.38 8.42 -11.13
N PHE A 258 -1.40 7.71 -11.67
CA PHE A 258 -0.27 8.28 -12.40
C PHE A 258 -0.35 7.86 -13.85
N THR A 259 -0.37 8.82 -14.77
CA THR A 259 -0.33 8.52 -16.21
C THR A 259 1.13 8.41 -16.64
N LEU A 260 1.42 7.40 -17.45
CA LEU A 260 2.73 7.24 -18.10
C LEU A 260 2.91 8.32 -19.18
N LYS A 261 4.12 8.41 -19.74
CA LYS A 261 4.44 9.39 -20.79
C LYS A 261 3.45 9.24 -21.96
N SER A 262 2.89 10.37 -22.39
CA SER A 262 1.95 10.44 -23.51
C SER A 262 2.67 10.47 -24.86
#